data_AF-W5TKP0-F1
#
_entry.id   AF-W5TKP0-F1
#
_cell.length_a   1.000
_cell.length_b   1.000
_cell.length_c   1.000
_cell.angle_alpha   90.00
_cell.angle_beta   90.00
_cell.angle_gamma   90.00
#
_symmetry.space_group_name_H-M   'P 1'
#
loop_
_entity.id
_entity.type
_entity.pdbx_description
1 polymer ?
#
loop_
_entity_poly.entity_id
_entity_poly.type
_entity_poly.pdbx_seq_one_letter_code
_entity_poly.pdbx_strand_id
1 'polypeptide(L)'
;MIGLFSDTGRAESRSAERTAVLRDLGEPGCPLCRTGDGADLNWHNWYVIETHSDPGYRMKVAHAGGFCAEHLRGLCLDSEGRGHLPQMFADVVAAVLAHPENTLDGRCPACASREAARQHHLRRLAEQLADDEVMGALAASDYCLPHLQALLHGAPPAATADLVSSMIGTLADARTDSLTLLVPLNSDLARSARIVVHTNDIRKAADELTAARTGFDRAVADLDRACCPLCRARAHAELRYVTWLVGQRPAELDSVETWLCPEHLGIATLFGYAAAGQLAGIMRAHTLARLRRLYERVDAATAHHALPHRVTDSVHSMRRGAGLAEVLHPPKVREHVERFERDSTPCAACVAAGTAENRERALLSAAMADRTVRDHWEHGHGPCLAHAHRFGERLPHTVVRQRLRLLAWELDETLRKRAWTARNEPVTPVEQAWRRAVPLLRGAAFLGSTAKEWQEAGT
;
A
#
# COMPACT_ATOMS: atom_id res chain seq x y z
N MET A 1 -46.39 13.79 9.61
CA MET A 1 -46.22 12.32 9.62
C MET A 1 -44.74 12.01 9.39
N ILE A 2 -43.93 12.09 10.45
CA ILE A 2 -42.54 11.63 10.43
C ILE A 2 -42.59 10.22 11.02
N GLY A 3 -42.25 9.23 10.20
CA GLY A 3 -42.49 7.81 10.46
C GLY A 3 -41.87 7.34 11.77
N LEU A 4 -42.70 6.76 12.62
CA LEU A 4 -42.32 5.85 13.69
C LEU A 4 -41.69 4.59 13.02
N PHE A 5 -40.46 4.71 12.53
CA PHE A 5 -39.65 3.53 12.28
C PHE A 5 -39.51 2.80 13.61
N SER A 6 -40.11 1.61 13.69
CA SER A 6 -40.29 0.88 14.93
C SER A 6 -38.95 0.51 15.56
N ASP A 7 -38.83 0.67 16.88
CA ASP A 7 -37.65 0.26 17.66
C ASP A 7 -37.28 -1.22 17.45
N THR A 8 -38.24 -2.04 17.02
CA THR A 8 -38.05 -3.46 16.67
C THR A 8 -37.08 -3.67 15.50
N GLY A 9 -37.21 -2.91 14.40
CA GLY A 9 -36.35 -3.09 13.23
C GLY A 9 -34.88 -2.75 13.50
N ARG A 10 -34.63 -1.82 14.45
CA ARG A 10 -33.26 -1.48 14.88
C ARG A 10 -32.65 -2.56 15.74
N ALA A 11 -33.43 -3.18 16.62
CA ALA A 11 -32.95 -4.28 17.47
C ALA A 11 -32.57 -5.51 16.61
N GLU A 12 -33.41 -5.84 15.61
CA GLU A 12 -33.13 -6.92 14.66
C GLU A 12 -31.87 -6.64 13.82
N SER A 13 -31.71 -5.41 13.31
CA SER A 13 -30.51 -4.99 12.56
C SER A 13 -29.24 -5.15 13.40
N ARG A 14 -29.27 -4.71 14.67
CA ARG A 14 -28.13 -4.84 15.59
C ARG A 14 -27.78 -6.28 15.90
N SER A 15 -28.78 -7.13 16.11
CA SER A 15 -28.55 -8.56 16.33
C SER A 15 -27.92 -9.23 15.11
N ALA A 16 -28.40 -8.91 13.90
CA ALA A 16 -27.83 -9.45 12.66
C ALA A 16 -26.39 -8.96 12.43
N GLU A 17 -26.11 -7.68 12.69
CA GLU A 17 -24.77 -7.11 12.60
C GLU A 17 -23.79 -7.77 13.58
N ARG A 18 -24.23 -7.99 14.83
CA ARG A 18 -23.47 -8.69 15.86
C ARG A 18 -23.13 -10.12 15.44
N THR A 19 -24.12 -10.89 14.98
CA THR A 19 -23.89 -12.27 14.51
C THR A 19 -22.91 -12.30 13.34
N ALA A 20 -22.99 -11.34 12.43
CA ALA A 20 -22.04 -11.25 11.32
C ALA A 20 -20.61 -10.91 11.80
N VAL A 21 -20.45 -9.99 12.77
CA VAL A 21 -19.14 -9.69 13.36
C VAL A 21 -18.54 -10.92 14.06
N LEU A 22 -19.32 -11.63 14.87
CA LEU A 22 -18.85 -12.84 15.56
C LEU A 22 -18.42 -13.94 14.59
N ARG A 23 -19.16 -14.13 13.49
CA ARG A 23 -18.78 -15.07 12.43
C ARG A 23 -17.45 -14.67 11.79
N ASP A 24 -17.30 -13.39 11.44
CA ASP A 24 -16.07 -12.88 10.81
C ASP A 24 -14.86 -13.01 11.78
N LEU A 25 -15.06 -12.83 13.09
CA LEU A 25 -14.05 -13.03 14.13
C LEU A 25 -13.62 -14.50 14.30
N GLY A 26 -14.51 -15.45 14.02
CA GLY A 26 -14.25 -16.89 14.16
C GLY A 26 -13.45 -17.51 12.99
N GLU A 27 -13.24 -16.77 11.91
CA GLU A 27 -12.45 -17.23 10.77
C GLU A 27 -10.94 -16.95 10.97
N PRO A 28 -10.05 -17.84 10.49
CA PRO A 28 -8.60 -17.68 10.64
C PRO A 28 -8.04 -16.37 10.06
N GLY A 29 -7.05 -15.79 10.73
CA GLY A 29 -6.37 -14.56 10.30
C GLY A 29 -7.11 -13.27 10.66
N CYS A 30 -6.55 -12.13 10.26
CA CYS A 30 -7.11 -10.82 10.58
C CYS A 30 -8.35 -10.52 9.69
N PRO A 31 -9.54 -10.28 10.27
CA PRO A 31 -10.78 -10.07 9.49
C PRO A 31 -10.74 -8.80 8.64
N LEU A 32 -9.96 -7.79 9.03
CA LEU A 32 -9.77 -6.55 8.26
C LEU A 32 -8.83 -6.74 7.07
N CYS A 33 -7.82 -7.61 7.21
CA CYS A 33 -7.00 -8.04 6.07
C CYS A 33 -7.88 -8.79 5.07
N ARG A 34 -8.62 -9.82 5.53
CA ARG A 34 -9.52 -10.62 4.68
C ARG A 34 -10.57 -9.76 3.97
N THR A 35 -11.19 -8.82 4.69
CA THR A 35 -12.15 -7.86 4.10
C THR A 35 -11.48 -7.02 3.01
N GLY A 36 -10.27 -6.52 3.25
CA GLY A 36 -9.52 -5.74 2.27
C GLY A 36 -9.13 -6.53 1.03
N ASP A 37 -8.60 -7.75 1.20
CA ASP A 37 -8.24 -8.63 0.08
C ASP A 37 -9.47 -9.09 -0.70
N GLY A 38 -10.58 -9.37 -0.01
CA GLY A 38 -11.87 -9.69 -0.64
C GLY A 38 -12.40 -8.52 -1.47
N ALA A 39 -12.27 -7.29 -0.96
CA ALA A 39 -12.63 -6.08 -1.70
C ALA A 39 -11.73 -5.87 -2.92
N ASP A 40 -10.43 -6.12 -2.82
CA ASP A 40 -9.49 -6.06 -3.95
C ASP A 40 -9.81 -7.10 -5.02
N LEU A 41 -10.10 -8.34 -4.62
CA LEU A 41 -10.47 -9.41 -5.55
C LEU A 41 -11.80 -9.10 -6.26
N ASN A 42 -12.81 -8.70 -5.50
CA ASN A 42 -14.10 -8.30 -6.06
C ASN A 42 -13.94 -7.13 -7.02
N TRP A 43 -13.16 -6.11 -6.63
CA TRP A 43 -12.86 -4.98 -7.49
C TRP A 43 -12.18 -5.41 -8.79
N HIS A 44 -11.15 -6.26 -8.72
CA HIS A 44 -10.43 -6.75 -9.91
C HIS A 44 -11.39 -7.46 -10.86
N ASN A 45 -12.19 -8.39 -10.35
CA ASN A 45 -13.16 -9.15 -11.13
C ASN A 45 -14.19 -8.23 -11.80
N TRP A 46 -14.80 -7.32 -11.04
CA TRP A 46 -15.78 -6.37 -11.59
C TRP A 46 -15.16 -5.40 -12.60
N TYR A 47 -13.91 -4.98 -12.41
CA TYR A 47 -13.23 -4.11 -13.37
C TYR A 47 -12.99 -4.83 -14.70
N VAL A 48 -12.43 -6.03 -14.65
CA VAL A 48 -12.14 -6.84 -15.85
C VAL A 48 -13.43 -7.19 -16.59
N ILE A 49 -14.48 -7.61 -15.89
CA ILE A 49 -15.72 -8.06 -16.52
C ILE A 49 -16.53 -6.89 -17.11
N GLU A 50 -16.69 -5.80 -16.35
CA GLU A 50 -17.72 -4.79 -16.68
C GLU A 50 -17.22 -3.35 -16.56
N THR A 51 -16.64 -3.01 -15.41
CA THR A 51 -16.44 -1.60 -15.00
C THR A 51 -15.40 -0.88 -15.85
N HIS A 52 -14.51 -1.60 -16.56
CA HIS A 52 -13.56 -0.98 -17.48
C HIS A 52 -14.24 -0.26 -18.67
N SER A 53 -15.50 -0.60 -18.98
CA SER A 53 -16.26 -0.01 -20.09
C SER A 53 -17.13 1.17 -19.65
N ASP A 54 -17.41 1.31 -18.35
CA ASP A 54 -18.25 2.37 -17.81
C ASP A 54 -17.57 3.76 -17.96
N PRO A 55 -18.18 4.72 -18.68
CA PRO A 55 -17.58 6.03 -18.91
C PRO A 55 -17.28 6.80 -17.61
N GLY A 56 -18.18 6.73 -16.62
CA GLY A 56 -18.01 7.44 -15.34
C GLY A 56 -16.81 6.92 -14.57
N TYR A 57 -16.63 5.61 -14.52
CA TYR A 57 -15.51 4.96 -13.87
C TYR A 57 -14.19 5.21 -14.62
N ARG A 58 -14.20 5.16 -15.96
CA ARG A 58 -13.03 5.52 -16.78
C ARG A 58 -12.57 6.96 -16.52
N MET A 59 -13.49 7.91 -16.47
CA MET A 59 -13.18 9.30 -16.10
C MET A 59 -12.58 9.38 -14.69
N LYS A 60 -13.11 8.62 -13.73
CA LYS A 60 -12.56 8.55 -12.36
C LYS A 60 -11.13 8.00 -12.34
N VAL A 61 -10.83 6.95 -13.12
CA VAL A 61 -9.48 6.38 -13.25
C VAL A 61 -8.53 7.38 -13.93
N ALA A 62 -8.96 8.03 -15.00
CA ALA A 62 -8.18 9.03 -15.70
C ALA A 62 -7.83 10.22 -14.79
N HIS A 63 -8.82 10.73 -14.04
CA HIS A 63 -8.61 11.80 -13.06
C HIS A 63 -7.69 11.39 -11.90
N ALA A 64 -7.70 10.11 -11.52
CA ALA A 64 -6.76 9.58 -10.54
C ALA A 64 -5.32 9.39 -11.10
N GLY A 65 -5.10 9.62 -12.40
CA GLY A 65 -3.82 9.32 -13.03
C GLY A 65 -3.57 7.81 -13.16
N GLY A 66 -4.63 7.02 -13.31
CA GLY A 66 -4.58 5.56 -13.37
C GLY A 66 -4.65 4.87 -12.01
N PHE A 67 -4.24 3.60 -11.98
CA PHE A 67 -4.13 2.82 -10.74
C PHE A 67 -2.78 3.03 -10.05
N CYS A 68 -2.71 2.68 -8.76
CA CYS A 68 -1.43 2.63 -8.05
C CYS A 68 -0.54 1.49 -8.58
N ALA A 69 0.72 1.46 -8.17
CA ALA A 69 1.69 0.45 -8.60
C ALA A 69 1.21 -0.99 -8.31
N GLU A 70 0.62 -1.20 -7.14
CA GLU A 70 0.06 -2.48 -6.66
C GLU A 70 -1.07 -2.99 -7.58
N HIS A 71 -2.15 -2.22 -7.71
CA HIS A 71 -3.29 -2.63 -8.53
C HIS A 71 -2.96 -2.69 -10.02
N LEU A 72 -2.09 -1.81 -10.51
CA LEU A 72 -1.61 -1.88 -11.90
C LEU A 72 -0.79 -3.14 -12.15
N ARG A 73 0.03 -3.57 -11.18
CA ARG A 73 0.76 -4.83 -11.24
C ARG A 73 -0.19 -6.03 -11.31
N GLY A 74 -1.23 -6.02 -10.48
CA GLY A 74 -2.30 -7.03 -10.53
C GLY A 74 -2.90 -7.17 -11.93
N LEU A 75 -3.26 -6.06 -12.57
CA LEU A 75 -3.77 -6.06 -13.95
C LEU A 75 -2.73 -6.48 -14.99
N CYS A 76 -1.45 -6.18 -14.79
CA CYS A 76 -0.38 -6.60 -15.69
C CYS A 76 -0.11 -8.11 -15.64
N LEU A 77 -0.37 -8.74 -14.50
CA LEU A 77 -0.17 -10.18 -14.29
C LEU A 77 -1.35 -11.02 -14.78
N ASP A 78 -2.55 -10.43 -14.81
CA ASP A 78 -3.76 -11.06 -15.31
C ASP A 78 -3.88 -10.95 -16.85
N SER A 79 -4.17 -12.06 -17.54
CA SER A 79 -4.35 -12.05 -19.00
C SER A 79 -5.55 -11.22 -19.43
N GLU A 80 -6.66 -11.29 -18.70
CA GLU A 80 -7.86 -10.53 -19.03
C GLU A 80 -7.66 -9.05 -18.70
N GLY A 81 -7.13 -8.74 -17.51
CA GLY A 81 -6.71 -7.38 -17.13
C GLY A 81 -5.81 -6.68 -18.15
N ARG A 82 -4.81 -7.38 -18.72
CA ARG A 82 -3.94 -6.85 -19.80
C ARG A 82 -4.71 -6.43 -21.05
N GLY A 83 -5.83 -7.10 -21.34
CA GLY A 83 -6.72 -6.76 -22.45
C GLY A 83 -7.24 -5.32 -22.37
N HIS A 84 -7.45 -4.79 -21.16
CA HIS A 84 -8.07 -3.47 -20.98
C HIS A 84 -7.07 -2.32 -20.81
N LEU A 85 -5.77 -2.62 -20.62
CA LEU A 85 -4.73 -1.61 -20.35
C LEU A 85 -4.58 -0.54 -21.43
N PRO A 86 -4.62 -0.84 -22.75
CA PRO A 86 -4.48 0.21 -23.77
C PRO A 86 -5.54 1.31 -23.69
N GLN A 87 -6.81 0.93 -23.48
CA GLN A 87 -7.89 1.92 -23.36
C GLN A 87 -7.74 2.75 -22.09
N MET A 88 -7.49 2.10 -20.96
CA MET A 88 -7.26 2.78 -19.69
C MET A 88 -6.10 3.78 -19.78
N PHE A 89 -4.98 3.39 -20.41
CA PHE A 89 -3.85 4.28 -20.58
C PHE A 89 -4.12 5.40 -21.57
N ALA A 90 -4.89 5.16 -22.64
CA ALA A 90 -5.28 6.22 -23.56
C ALA A 90 -6.04 7.33 -22.82
N ASP A 91 -7.00 6.94 -21.95
CA ASP A 91 -7.78 7.89 -21.14
C ASP A 91 -6.90 8.66 -20.15
N VAL A 92 -5.99 7.98 -19.45
CA VAL A 92 -5.05 8.60 -18.51
C VAL A 92 -4.12 9.57 -19.23
N VAL A 93 -3.53 9.17 -20.35
CA VAL A 93 -2.61 10.02 -21.12
C VAL A 93 -3.34 11.24 -21.68
N ALA A 94 -4.56 11.07 -22.19
CA ALA A 94 -5.38 12.18 -22.65
C ALA A 94 -5.68 13.17 -21.52
N ALA A 95 -6.07 12.68 -20.34
CA ALA A 95 -6.34 13.52 -19.17
C ALA A 95 -5.09 14.29 -18.70
N VAL A 96 -3.93 13.64 -18.66
CA VAL A 96 -2.65 14.28 -18.30
C VAL A 96 -2.24 15.33 -19.34
N LEU A 97 -2.41 15.06 -20.64
CA LEU A 97 -2.07 16.01 -21.69
C LEU A 97 -3.00 17.23 -21.71
N ALA A 98 -4.27 17.04 -21.35
CA ALA A 98 -5.26 18.12 -21.20
C ALA A 98 -5.01 18.98 -19.95
N HIS A 99 -4.54 18.35 -18.86
CA HIS A 99 -4.32 18.99 -17.57
C HIS A 99 -2.90 18.70 -17.03
N PRO A 100 -1.85 19.27 -17.64
CA PRO A 100 -0.46 18.99 -17.27
C PRO A 100 -0.09 19.43 -15.84
N GLU A 101 -0.89 20.30 -15.23
CA GLU A 101 -0.80 20.73 -13.83
C GLU A 101 -1.30 19.67 -12.84
N ASN A 102 -2.15 18.73 -13.29
CA ASN A 102 -2.64 17.67 -12.43
C ASN A 102 -1.51 16.70 -12.14
N THR A 103 -1.05 16.72 -10.89
CA THR A 103 -0.19 15.67 -10.39
C THR A 103 -0.98 14.35 -10.38
N LEU A 104 -0.28 13.24 -10.60
CA LEU A 104 -0.85 11.89 -10.53
C LEU A 104 -1.16 11.45 -9.08
N ASP A 105 -1.65 12.37 -8.26
CA ASP A 105 -1.83 12.25 -6.82
C ASP A 105 -3.27 11.90 -6.44
N GLY A 106 -4.15 11.75 -7.42
CA GLY A 106 -5.49 11.25 -7.20
C GLY A 106 -5.44 9.84 -6.58
N ARG A 107 -6.36 9.57 -5.66
CA ARG A 107 -6.44 8.27 -4.99
C ARG A 107 -6.85 7.19 -6.00
N CYS A 108 -6.05 6.14 -6.10
CA CYS A 108 -6.37 4.94 -6.88
C CYS A 108 -7.79 4.45 -6.55
N PRO A 109 -8.70 4.32 -7.53
CA PRO A 109 -10.08 3.91 -7.26
C PRO A 109 -10.21 2.53 -6.60
N ALA A 110 -9.30 1.60 -6.91
CA ALA A 110 -9.21 0.29 -6.27
C ALA A 110 -8.82 0.41 -4.79
N CYS A 111 -7.76 1.17 -4.48
CA CYS A 111 -7.39 1.47 -3.10
C CYS A 111 -8.54 2.13 -2.32
N ALA A 112 -9.29 3.04 -2.97
CA ALA A 112 -10.44 3.69 -2.35
C ALA A 112 -11.57 2.69 -2.03
N SER A 113 -11.82 1.72 -2.91
CA SER A 113 -12.78 0.63 -2.68
C SER A 113 -12.35 -0.26 -1.51
N ARG A 114 -11.09 -0.71 -1.49
CA ARG A 114 -10.49 -1.48 -0.40
C ARG A 114 -10.60 -0.76 0.94
N GLU A 115 -10.22 0.51 0.96
CA GLU A 115 -10.26 1.32 2.17
C GLU A 115 -11.70 1.53 2.66
N ALA A 116 -12.64 1.79 1.75
CA ALA A 116 -14.05 1.92 2.11
C ALA A 116 -14.61 0.62 2.74
N ALA A 117 -14.24 -0.54 2.21
CA ALA A 117 -14.63 -1.84 2.76
C ALA A 117 -14.05 -2.05 4.18
N ARG A 118 -12.75 -1.75 4.36
CA ARG A 118 -12.09 -1.82 5.67
C ARG A 118 -12.71 -0.88 6.69
N GLN A 119 -12.95 0.38 6.31
CA GLN A 119 -13.59 1.36 7.19
C GLN A 119 -15.01 0.97 7.57
N HIS A 120 -15.78 0.42 6.63
CA HIS A 120 -17.12 -0.09 6.93
C HIS A 120 -17.06 -1.23 7.96
N HIS A 121 -16.14 -2.18 7.79
CA HIS A 121 -15.95 -3.28 8.75
C HIS A 121 -15.44 -2.76 10.11
N LEU A 122 -14.47 -1.84 10.13
CA LEU A 122 -13.97 -1.18 11.35
C LEU A 122 -15.08 -0.50 12.14
N ARG A 123 -15.97 0.26 11.46
CA ARG A 123 -17.11 0.92 12.12
C ARG A 123 -18.05 -0.09 12.74
N ARG A 124 -18.42 -1.13 11.99
CA ARG A 124 -19.29 -2.21 12.49
C ARG A 124 -18.69 -2.91 13.70
N LEU A 125 -17.38 -3.16 13.70
CA LEU A 125 -16.69 -3.76 14.83
C LEU A 125 -16.68 -2.80 16.03
N ALA A 126 -16.32 -1.53 15.83
CA ALA A 126 -16.25 -0.51 16.87
C ALA A 126 -17.59 -0.31 17.60
N GLU A 127 -18.70 -0.35 16.85
CA GLU A 127 -20.06 -0.25 17.38
C GLU A 127 -20.44 -1.44 18.31
N GLN A 128 -19.74 -2.57 18.18
CA GLN A 128 -20.00 -3.80 18.93
C GLN A 128 -18.99 -4.06 20.06
N LEU A 129 -17.99 -3.20 20.27
CA LEU A 129 -16.96 -3.38 21.31
C LEU A 129 -17.48 -3.30 22.74
N ALA A 130 -18.73 -2.88 22.95
CA ALA A 130 -19.37 -2.91 24.27
C ALA A 130 -20.01 -4.27 24.61
N ASP A 131 -20.03 -5.21 23.66
CA ASP A 131 -20.54 -6.56 23.85
C ASP A 131 -19.41 -7.50 24.29
N ASP A 132 -19.55 -8.12 25.46
CA ASP A 132 -18.52 -8.98 26.04
C ASP A 132 -18.20 -10.22 25.18
N GLU A 133 -19.19 -10.76 24.44
CA GLU A 133 -18.96 -11.89 23.54
C GLU A 133 -18.10 -11.45 22.34
N VAL A 134 -18.37 -10.26 21.80
CA VAL A 134 -17.58 -9.68 20.71
C VAL A 134 -16.17 -9.37 21.18
N MET A 135 -16.01 -8.78 22.36
CA MET A 135 -14.68 -8.52 22.95
C MET A 135 -13.91 -9.81 23.22
N GLY A 136 -14.56 -10.85 23.74
CA GLY A 136 -13.96 -12.16 23.95
C GLY A 136 -13.53 -12.84 22.64
N ALA A 137 -14.39 -12.80 21.61
CA ALA A 137 -14.07 -13.33 20.29
C ALA A 137 -12.93 -12.54 19.62
N LEU A 138 -12.94 -11.22 19.76
CA LEU A 138 -11.88 -10.34 19.29
C LEU A 138 -10.55 -10.67 19.96
N ALA A 139 -10.55 -10.91 21.27
CA ALA A 139 -9.34 -11.28 22.00
C ALA A 139 -8.77 -12.64 21.59
N ALA A 140 -9.62 -13.55 21.12
CA ALA A 140 -9.23 -14.87 20.62
C ALA A 140 -8.80 -14.88 19.14
N SER A 141 -8.94 -13.76 18.43
CA SER A 141 -8.74 -13.69 16.98
C SER A 141 -7.37 -13.11 16.58
N ASP A 142 -6.93 -13.41 15.36
CA ASP A 142 -5.60 -13.07 14.84
C ASP A 142 -5.51 -11.66 14.24
N TYR A 143 -5.87 -10.61 14.99
CA TYR A 143 -5.72 -9.24 14.48
C TYR A 143 -4.25 -8.88 14.30
N CYS A 144 -3.90 -8.39 13.12
CA CYS A 144 -2.58 -7.84 12.90
C CYS A 144 -2.45 -6.45 13.55
N LEU A 145 -1.23 -6.12 13.98
CA LEU A 145 -0.95 -4.86 14.67
C LEU A 145 -1.42 -3.60 13.91
N PRO A 146 -1.24 -3.46 12.58
CA PRO A 146 -1.72 -2.28 11.86
C PRO A 146 -3.23 -2.09 11.95
N HIS A 147 -4.00 -3.19 11.95
CA HIS A 147 -5.46 -3.13 12.02
C HIS A 147 -5.96 -2.94 13.46
N LEU A 148 -5.23 -3.41 14.46
CA LEU A 148 -5.47 -3.01 15.85
C LEU A 148 -5.31 -1.49 16.00
N GLN A 149 -4.22 -0.91 15.48
CA GLN A 149 -4.01 0.55 15.55
C GLN A 149 -5.19 1.32 14.95
N ALA A 150 -5.67 0.91 13.78
CA ALA A 150 -6.86 1.49 13.17
C ALA A 150 -8.11 1.35 14.05
N LEU A 151 -8.28 0.19 14.72
CA LEU A 151 -9.40 -0.04 15.63
C LEU A 151 -9.31 0.83 16.89
N LEU A 152 -8.11 1.07 17.45
CA LEU A 152 -7.91 1.90 18.64
C LEU A 152 -8.40 3.35 18.42
N HIS A 153 -8.34 3.87 17.20
CA HIS A 153 -8.89 5.21 16.87
C HIS A 153 -10.41 5.28 16.93
N GLY A 154 -11.09 4.19 16.58
CA GLY A 154 -12.54 4.08 16.61
C GLY A 154 -13.10 3.55 17.93
N ALA A 155 -12.25 2.98 18.77
CA ALA A 155 -12.67 2.29 19.99
C ALA A 155 -13.11 3.26 21.10
N PRO A 156 -14.17 2.93 21.86
CA PRO A 156 -14.45 3.58 23.14
C PRO A 156 -13.27 3.41 24.11
N PRO A 157 -12.97 4.38 25.00
CA PRO A 157 -11.78 4.31 25.86
C PRO A 157 -11.75 3.12 26.80
N ALA A 158 -12.93 2.68 27.27
CA ALA A 158 -13.05 1.47 28.08
C ALA A 158 -12.54 0.24 27.30
N ALA A 159 -12.96 0.10 26.04
CA ALA A 159 -12.50 -0.98 25.17
C ALA A 159 -11.02 -0.80 24.75
N THR A 160 -10.49 0.43 24.69
CA THR A 160 -9.08 0.67 24.32
C THR A 160 -8.11 -0.08 25.24
N ALA A 161 -8.31 -0.04 26.57
CA ALA A 161 -7.46 -0.75 27.52
C ALA A 161 -7.49 -2.26 27.29
N ASP A 162 -8.70 -2.82 27.12
CA ASP A 162 -8.91 -4.26 26.89
C ASP A 162 -8.31 -4.73 25.57
N LEU A 163 -8.46 -3.93 24.49
CA LEU A 163 -7.85 -4.19 23.19
C LEU A 163 -6.33 -4.25 23.25
N VAL A 164 -5.71 -3.27 23.94
CA VAL A 164 -4.26 -3.23 24.11
C VAL A 164 -3.79 -4.40 24.98
N SER A 165 -4.49 -4.69 26.08
CA SER A 165 -4.20 -5.81 26.97
C SER A 165 -4.26 -7.15 26.23
N SER A 166 -5.31 -7.36 25.42
CA SER A 166 -5.46 -8.54 24.60
C SER A 166 -4.29 -8.71 23.63
N MET A 167 -3.90 -7.65 22.93
CA MET A 167 -2.76 -7.71 22.00
C MET A 167 -1.43 -7.98 22.70
N ILE A 168 -1.23 -7.43 23.90
CA ILE A 168 -0.08 -7.77 24.75
C ILE A 168 -0.06 -9.27 25.03
N GLY A 169 -1.21 -9.86 25.38
CA GLY A 169 -1.36 -11.31 25.57
C GLY A 169 -0.97 -12.10 24.32
N THR A 170 -1.56 -11.75 23.16
CA THR A 170 -1.31 -12.41 21.88
C THR A 170 0.16 -12.35 21.45
N LEU A 171 0.82 -11.20 21.61
CA LEU A 171 2.25 -11.02 21.31
C LEU A 171 3.18 -11.65 22.36
N ALA A 172 2.71 -11.87 23.58
CA ALA A 172 3.47 -12.52 24.64
C ALA A 172 3.44 -14.06 24.51
N ASP A 173 2.38 -14.64 23.96
CA ASP A 173 2.31 -16.09 23.71
C ASP A 173 3.40 -16.49 22.68
N ALA A 174 4.34 -17.31 23.15
CA ALA A 174 5.46 -17.79 22.34
C ALA A 174 5.02 -18.74 21.20
N ARG A 175 3.81 -19.30 21.28
CA ARG A 175 3.24 -20.15 20.23
C ARG A 175 2.72 -19.33 19.05
N THR A 176 2.45 -18.04 19.22
CA THR A 176 1.92 -17.22 18.14
C THR A 176 3.00 -16.91 17.12
N ASP A 177 2.71 -17.17 15.85
CA ASP A 177 3.61 -16.82 14.76
C ASP A 177 3.66 -15.29 14.61
N SER A 178 4.80 -14.72 15.02
CA SER A 178 5.06 -13.28 14.98
C SER A 178 4.90 -12.70 13.57
N LEU A 179 5.17 -13.50 12.52
CA LEU A 179 5.00 -13.04 11.14
C LEU A 179 3.55 -12.76 10.82
N THR A 180 2.62 -13.62 11.22
CA THR A 180 1.18 -13.46 10.92
C THR A 180 0.59 -12.22 11.61
N LEU A 181 1.08 -11.87 12.81
CA LEU A 181 0.62 -10.68 13.53
C LEU A 181 1.21 -9.37 13.00
N LEU A 182 2.45 -9.40 12.50
CA LEU A 182 3.18 -8.20 12.07
C LEU A 182 3.07 -7.93 10.57
N VAL A 183 2.85 -8.97 9.75
CA VAL A 183 2.69 -8.88 8.30
C VAL A 183 1.20 -9.08 7.97
N PRO A 184 0.45 -8.02 7.62
CA PRO A 184 -0.91 -8.18 7.16
C PRO A 184 -0.90 -9.04 5.89
N LEU A 185 -1.96 -9.79 5.69
CA LEU A 185 -2.18 -10.47 4.41
C LEU A 185 -2.11 -9.41 3.30
N ASN A 186 -1.22 -9.67 2.34
CA ASN A 186 -0.97 -8.78 1.23
C ASN A 186 -1.02 -9.63 -0.05
N SER A 187 -2.18 -9.61 -0.71
CA SER A 187 -2.39 -10.36 -1.95
C SER A 187 -1.46 -9.91 -3.09
N ASP A 188 -0.99 -8.66 -3.09
CA ASP A 188 0.01 -8.19 -4.06
C ASP A 188 1.36 -8.88 -3.87
N LEU A 189 1.85 -9.00 -2.65
CA LEU A 189 3.13 -9.68 -2.38
C LEU A 189 3.11 -11.13 -2.88
N ALA A 190 2.01 -11.85 -2.65
CA ALA A 190 1.84 -13.22 -3.15
C ALA A 190 1.86 -13.27 -4.68
N ARG A 191 1.21 -12.31 -5.36
CA ARG A 191 1.21 -12.19 -6.83
C ARG A 191 2.58 -11.76 -7.38
N SER A 192 3.29 -10.91 -6.67
CA SER A 192 4.55 -10.30 -7.12
C SER A 192 5.79 -11.08 -6.68
N ALA A 193 5.66 -12.14 -5.89
CA ALA A 193 6.78 -12.87 -5.29
C ALA A 193 7.88 -13.25 -6.32
N ARG A 194 7.48 -13.86 -7.44
CA ARG A 194 8.41 -14.23 -8.53
C ARG A 194 9.16 -13.03 -9.09
N ILE A 195 8.46 -11.91 -9.24
CA ILE A 195 9.04 -10.70 -9.81
C ILE A 195 9.96 -10.00 -8.83
N VAL A 196 9.64 -10.00 -7.54
CA VAL A 196 10.51 -9.48 -6.48
C VAL A 196 11.83 -10.25 -6.46
N VAL A 197 11.77 -11.60 -6.52
CA VAL A 197 12.97 -12.45 -6.57
C VAL A 197 13.78 -12.18 -7.84
N HIS A 198 13.15 -12.17 -9.01
CA HIS A 198 13.82 -11.90 -10.27
C HIS A 198 14.47 -10.51 -10.32
N THR A 199 13.77 -9.49 -9.82
CA THR A 199 14.30 -8.11 -9.73
C THR A 199 15.53 -8.06 -8.83
N ASN A 200 15.57 -8.85 -7.76
CA ASN A 200 16.75 -8.95 -6.91
C ASN A 200 17.95 -9.58 -7.63
N ASP A 201 17.73 -10.54 -8.52
CA ASP A 201 18.82 -11.15 -9.30
C ASP A 201 19.35 -10.17 -10.36
N ILE A 202 18.46 -9.45 -11.06
CA ILE A 202 18.85 -8.35 -11.96
C ILE A 202 19.67 -7.29 -11.20
N ARG A 203 19.23 -6.92 -9.99
CA ARG A 203 19.95 -5.99 -9.13
C ARG A 203 21.36 -6.49 -8.81
N LYS A 204 21.54 -7.76 -8.42
CA LYS A 204 22.88 -8.31 -8.11
C LYS A 204 23.82 -8.17 -9.31
N ALA A 205 23.37 -8.56 -10.50
CA ALA A 205 24.14 -8.41 -11.72
C ALA A 205 24.44 -6.93 -12.04
N ALA A 206 23.49 -6.02 -11.77
CA ALA A 206 23.70 -4.59 -11.95
C ALA A 206 24.70 -4.00 -10.93
N ASP A 207 24.71 -4.47 -9.69
CA ASP A 207 25.62 -4.01 -8.64
C ASP A 207 27.08 -4.36 -9.00
N GLU A 208 27.32 -5.56 -9.54
CA GLU A 208 28.64 -5.99 -10.05
C GLU A 208 29.14 -5.09 -11.19
N LEU A 209 28.28 -4.78 -12.15
CA LEU A 209 28.60 -3.87 -13.26
C LEU A 209 28.82 -2.43 -12.79
N THR A 210 28.08 -1.98 -11.78
CA THR A 210 28.13 -0.61 -11.27
C THR A 210 29.40 -0.35 -10.46
N ALA A 211 29.92 -1.35 -9.75
CA ALA A 211 31.16 -1.23 -9.00
C ALA A 211 32.37 -0.81 -9.85
N ALA A 212 32.32 -1.08 -11.16
CA ALA A 212 33.37 -0.71 -12.12
C ALA A 212 33.13 0.63 -12.85
N ARG A 213 32.01 1.32 -12.63
CA ARG A 213 31.59 2.51 -13.41
C ARG A 213 31.76 3.81 -12.64
N THR A 214 32.06 4.89 -13.35
CA THR A 214 31.98 6.23 -12.78
C THR A 214 30.51 6.62 -12.56
N GLY A 215 30.25 7.65 -11.74
CA GLY A 215 28.89 8.18 -11.57
C GLY A 215 28.29 8.67 -12.89
N PHE A 216 29.13 9.17 -13.80
CA PHE A 216 28.74 9.62 -15.13
C PHE A 216 28.29 8.44 -16.03
N ASP A 217 29.12 7.40 -16.13
CA ASP A 217 28.79 6.20 -16.93
C ASP A 217 27.53 5.50 -16.40
N ARG A 218 27.31 5.55 -15.08
CA ARG A 218 26.08 5.06 -14.46
C ARG A 218 24.88 5.87 -14.91
N ALA A 219 24.95 7.20 -14.85
CA ALA A 219 23.85 8.08 -15.26
C ALA A 219 23.44 7.84 -16.72
N VAL A 220 24.42 7.74 -17.63
CA VAL A 220 24.18 7.42 -19.04
C VAL A 220 23.49 6.06 -19.19
N ALA A 221 24.06 5.02 -18.57
CA ALA A 221 23.52 3.66 -18.69
C ALA A 221 22.11 3.53 -18.12
N ASP A 222 21.77 4.26 -17.06
CA ASP A 222 20.44 4.21 -16.44
C ASP A 222 19.40 4.97 -17.28
N LEU A 223 19.78 6.03 -18.01
CA LEU A 223 18.90 6.73 -18.95
C LEU A 223 18.56 5.92 -20.20
N ASP A 224 19.47 5.04 -20.63
CA ASP A 224 19.29 4.14 -21.78
C ASP A 224 18.34 2.98 -21.50
N ARG A 225 18.04 2.69 -20.22
CA ARG A 225 17.11 1.63 -19.87
C ARG A 225 15.67 2.07 -20.11
N ALA A 226 14.83 1.17 -20.61
CA ALA A 226 13.40 1.39 -20.81
C ALA A 226 12.58 1.38 -19.50
N CYS A 227 13.04 2.10 -18.48
CA CYS A 227 12.41 2.24 -17.17
C CYS A 227 12.80 3.58 -16.51
N CYS A 228 12.09 3.97 -15.45
CA CYS A 228 12.47 5.14 -14.68
C CYS A 228 13.70 4.87 -13.79
N PRO A 229 14.80 5.64 -13.93
CA PRO A 229 16.02 5.41 -13.15
C PRO A 229 15.82 5.61 -11.64
N LEU A 230 14.96 6.56 -11.23
CA LEU A 230 14.65 6.80 -9.82
C LEU A 230 13.84 5.64 -9.20
N CYS A 231 12.83 5.12 -9.93
CA CYS A 231 12.09 3.94 -9.48
C CYS A 231 13.00 2.72 -9.34
N ARG A 232 13.94 2.54 -10.28
CA ARG A 232 14.94 1.47 -10.26
C ARG A 232 15.89 1.58 -9.07
N ALA A 233 16.49 2.76 -8.88
CA ALA A 233 17.38 3.02 -7.74
C ALA A 233 16.69 2.76 -6.40
N ARG A 234 15.44 3.20 -6.27
CA ARG A 234 14.60 2.96 -5.09
C ARG A 234 14.39 1.46 -4.84
N ALA A 235 13.83 0.73 -5.80
CA ALA A 235 13.52 -0.69 -5.66
C ALA A 235 14.79 -1.54 -5.44
N HIS A 236 15.88 -1.23 -6.14
CA HIS A 236 17.16 -1.89 -5.94
C HIS A 236 17.68 -1.69 -4.51
N ALA A 237 17.56 -0.48 -3.95
CA ALA A 237 17.99 -0.21 -2.58
C ALA A 237 17.12 -0.93 -1.54
N GLU A 238 15.79 -0.98 -1.74
CA GLU A 238 14.87 -1.76 -0.91
C GLU A 238 15.30 -3.24 -0.87
N LEU A 239 15.48 -3.85 -2.04
CA LEU A 239 15.86 -5.26 -2.16
C LEU A 239 17.28 -5.52 -1.64
N ARG A 240 18.23 -4.61 -1.88
CA ARG A 240 19.59 -4.71 -1.33
C ARG A 240 19.55 -4.73 0.19
N TYR A 241 18.79 -3.82 0.79
CA TYR A 241 18.68 -3.72 2.24
C TYR A 241 18.02 -4.96 2.85
N VAL A 242 16.87 -5.38 2.32
CA VAL A 242 16.15 -6.55 2.84
C VAL A 242 17.00 -7.82 2.69
N THR A 243 17.64 -8.04 1.55
CA THR A 243 18.49 -9.22 1.34
C THR A 243 19.76 -9.21 2.19
N TRP A 244 20.38 -8.04 2.40
CA TRP A 244 21.48 -7.89 3.35
C TRP A 244 21.03 -8.26 4.76
N LEU A 245 19.90 -7.71 5.22
CA LEU A 245 19.37 -7.91 6.57
C LEU A 245 19.01 -9.38 6.84
N VAL A 246 18.36 -10.05 5.88
CA VAL A 246 18.04 -11.48 5.94
C VAL A 246 19.30 -12.36 6.02
N GLY A 247 20.43 -11.88 5.47
CA GLY A 247 21.72 -12.57 5.56
C GLY A 247 22.51 -12.31 6.85
N GLN A 248 22.08 -11.37 7.69
CA GLN A 248 22.78 -11.04 8.94
C GLN A 248 22.35 -11.96 10.09
N ARG A 249 23.21 -12.09 11.10
CA ARG A 249 22.86 -12.75 12.36
C ARG A 249 22.11 -11.76 13.25
N PRO A 250 20.93 -12.09 13.79
CA PRO A 250 20.14 -11.16 14.59
C PRO A 250 20.88 -10.58 15.81
N ALA A 251 21.81 -11.34 16.39
CA ALA A 251 22.60 -10.91 17.55
C ALA A 251 23.64 -9.81 17.23
N GLU A 252 23.95 -9.58 15.95
CA GLU A 252 24.93 -8.60 15.48
C GLU A 252 24.28 -7.29 15.02
N LEU A 253 22.95 -7.23 15.00
CA LEU A 253 22.17 -6.09 14.47
C LEU A 253 21.75 -5.13 15.58
N ASP A 254 21.78 -3.83 15.31
CA ASP A 254 21.09 -2.85 16.14
C ASP A 254 19.57 -3.02 15.98
N SER A 255 18.84 -3.02 17.09
CA SER A 255 17.38 -3.01 17.13
C SER A 255 16.74 -1.99 16.18
N VAL A 256 17.33 -0.81 15.98
CA VAL A 256 16.81 0.23 15.08
C VAL A 256 16.98 -0.16 13.61
N GLU A 257 18.08 -0.83 13.27
CA GLU A 257 18.36 -1.32 11.90
C GLU A 257 17.45 -2.50 11.53
N THR A 258 17.02 -3.30 12.50
CA THR A 258 16.13 -4.44 12.24
C THR A 258 14.68 -4.06 11.92
N TRP A 259 14.29 -2.80 12.09
CA TRP A 259 12.87 -2.42 11.98
C TRP A 259 12.42 -2.33 10.52
N LEU A 260 11.53 -3.24 10.12
CA LEU A 260 10.88 -3.26 8.82
C LEU A 260 9.41 -2.86 8.94
N CYS A 261 8.86 -2.16 7.94
CA CYS A 261 7.41 -2.04 7.83
C CYS A 261 6.82 -3.40 7.43
N PRO A 262 5.51 -3.61 7.59
CA PRO A 262 4.90 -4.89 7.27
C PRO A 262 5.13 -5.36 5.82
N GLU A 263 5.14 -4.43 4.86
CA GLU A 263 5.44 -4.73 3.46
C GLU A 263 6.87 -5.28 3.28
N HIS A 264 7.88 -4.61 3.84
CA HIS A 264 9.28 -5.06 3.72
C HIS A 264 9.57 -6.31 4.55
N LEU A 265 8.88 -6.52 5.67
CA LEU A 265 8.95 -7.78 6.41
C LEU A 265 8.35 -8.92 5.59
N GLY A 266 7.25 -8.69 4.87
CA GLY A 266 6.71 -9.64 3.90
C GLY A 266 7.69 -9.92 2.77
N ILE A 267 8.36 -8.91 2.19
CA ILE A 267 9.41 -9.13 1.20
C ILE A 267 10.55 -9.99 1.78
N ALA A 268 10.93 -9.80 3.05
CA ALA A 268 11.95 -10.60 3.71
C ALA A 268 11.59 -12.09 3.75
N THR A 269 10.31 -12.46 3.89
CA THR A 269 9.89 -13.87 3.88
C THR A 269 10.17 -14.56 2.55
N LEU A 270 10.24 -13.81 1.44
CA LEU A 270 10.59 -14.34 0.12
C LEU A 270 12.06 -14.72 -0.01
N PHE A 271 12.94 -14.10 0.78
CA PHE A 271 14.39 -14.35 0.75
C PHE A 271 14.87 -15.28 1.87
N GLY A 272 14.08 -15.44 2.93
CA GLY A 272 14.36 -16.41 3.98
C GLY A 272 13.33 -16.37 5.11
N TYR A 273 12.36 -17.31 5.09
CA TYR A 273 11.29 -17.36 6.10
C TYR A 273 11.80 -17.42 7.53
N ALA A 274 12.80 -18.26 7.82
CA ALA A 274 13.36 -18.41 9.15
C ALA A 274 14.03 -17.12 9.66
N ALA A 275 14.82 -16.45 8.81
CA ALA A 275 15.46 -15.17 9.15
C ALA A 275 14.42 -14.05 9.32
N ALA A 276 13.41 -13.99 8.45
CA ALA A 276 12.29 -13.07 8.60
C ALA A 276 11.53 -13.30 9.92
N GLY A 277 11.34 -14.56 10.33
CA GLY A 277 10.75 -14.91 11.63
C GLY A 277 11.59 -14.43 12.83
N GLN A 278 12.93 -14.49 12.72
CA GLN A 278 13.83 -13.94 13.75
C GLN A 278 13.72 -12.40 13.83
N LEU A 279 13.69 -11.72 12.69
CA LEU A 279 13.47 -10.27 12.62
C LEU A 279 12.10 -9.88 13.21
N ALA A 280 11.06 -10.63 12.87
CA ALA A 280 9.72 -10.46 13.43
C ALA A 280 9.71 -10.67 14.95
N GLY A 281 10.52 -11.59 15.49
CA GLY A 281 10.71 -11.77 16.93
C GLY A 281 11.31 -10.55 17.63
N ILE A 282 12.33 -9.93 17.03
CA ILE A 282 12.92 -8.67 17.55
C ILE A 282 11.88 -7.55 17.51
N MET A 283 11.20 -7.37 16.38
CA MET A 283 10.16 -6.37 16.21
C MET A 283 8.99 -6.59 17.17
N ARG A 284 8.61 -7.85 17.43
CA ARG A 284 7.59 -8.24 18.41
C ARG A 284 7.99 -7.81 19.81
N ALA A 285 9.21 -8.09 20.25
CA ALA A 285 9.69 -7.68 21.58
C ALA A 285 9.62 -6.16 21.77
N HIS A 286 10.06 -5.39 20.76
CA HIS A 286 9.97 -3.94 20.78
C HIS A 286 8.52 -3.43 20.78
N THR A 287 7.66 -4.03 19.96
CA THR A 287 6.22 -3.72 19.89
C THR A 287 5.53 -4.00 21.23
N LEU A 288 5.81 -5.14 21.85
CA LEU A 288 5.26 -5.52 23.15
C LEU A 288 5.63 -4.51 24.24
N ALA A 289 6.90 -4.06 24.26
CA ALA A 289 7.33 -3.01 25.19
C ALA A 289 6.60 -1.69 24.97
N ARG A 290 6.33 -1.31 23.71
CA ARG A 290 5.56 -0.11 23.37
C ARG A 290 4.09 -0.23 23.77
N LEU A 291 3.47 -1.38 23.52
CA LEU A 291 2.07 -1.63 23.88
C LEU A 291 1.87 -1.64 25.40
N ARG A 292 2.81 -2.21 26.19
CA ARG A 292 2.76 -2.13 27.66
C ARG A 292 2.77 -0.68 28.16
N ARG A 293 3.65 0.16 27.61
CA ARG A 293 3.66 1.60 27.93
C ARG A 293 2.37 2.31 27.51
N LEU A 294 1.76 1.91 26.39
CA LEU A 294 0.47 2.43 25.97
C LEU A 294 -0.62 2.01 26.96
N TYR A 295 -0.67 0.72 27.32
CA TYR A 295 -1.62 0.18 28.28
C TYR A 295 -1.56 0.92 29.62
N GLU A 296 -0.36 1.05 30.21
CA GLU A 296 -0.16 1.75 31.49
C GLU A 296 -0.69 3.20 31.44
N ARG A 297 -0.48 3.91 30.32
CA ARG A 297 -0.97 5.28 30.14
C ARG A 297 -2.47 5.36 29.95
N VAL A 298 -3.06 4.44 29.17
CA VAL A 298 -4.50 4.37 28.94
C VAL A 298 -5.25 3.96 30.21
N ASP A 299 -4.73 2.96 30.93
CA ASP A 299 -5.27 2.50 32.21
C ASP A 299 -5.24 3.62 33.26
N ALA A 300 -4.09 4.29 33.44
CA ALA A 300 -4.00 5.45 34.34
C ALA A 300 -4.97 6.58 33.93
N ALA A 301 -5.08 6.88 32.63
CA ALA A 301 -5.99 7.91 32.14
C ALA A 301 -7.47 7.56 32.40
N THR A 302 -7.86 6.29 32.29
CA THR A 302 -9.25 5.85 32.51
C THR A 302 -9.60 5.74 34.00
N ALA A 303 -8.66 5.29 34.85
CA ALA A 303 -8.84 5.22 36.30
C ALA A 303 -9.20 6.59 36.92
N HIS A 304 -8.62 7.68 36.41
CA HIS A 304 -8.93 9.05 36.87
C HIS A 304 -10.33 9.55 36.46
N HIS A 305 -11.00 8.89 35.51
CA HIS A 305 -12.31 9.29 34.99
C HIS A 305 -13.45 8.36 35.45
N ALA A 306 -13.18 7.41 36.34
CA ALA A 306 -14.21 6.61 36.99
C ALA A 306 -15.09 7.54 37.84
N LEU A 307 -16.17 8.06 37.24
CA LEU A 307 -17.18 8.83 37.95
C LEU A 307 -17.73 7.96 39.09
N PRO A 308 -17.95 8.53 40.29
CA PRO A 308 -18.57 7.79 41.38
C PRO A 308 -19.91 7.22 40.92
N HIS A 309 -20.11 5.92 41.13
CA HIS A 309 -21.23 5.07 40.67
C HIS A 309 -22.66 5.63 40.86
N ARG A 310 -22.86 6.78 41.52
CA ARG A 310 -24.17 7.36 41.81
C ARG A 310 -24.86 8.09 40.64
N VAL A 311 -24.24 8.18 39.46
CA VAL A 311 -24.81 8.91 38.29
C VAL A 311 -25.28 7.97 37.16
N THR A 312 -25.07 6.65 37.27
CA THR A 312 -25.24 5.72 36.12
C THR A 312 -26.69 5.49 35.71
N ASP A 313 -27.65 5.55 36.63
CA ASP A 313 -29.04 5.17 36.32
C ASP A 313 -29.80 6.21 35.48
N SER A 314 -29.44 7.50 35.58
CA SER A 314 -30.05 8.55 34.73
C SER A 314 -29.41 8.66 33.34
N VAL A 315 -28.13 8.29 33.19
CA VAL A 315 -27.38 8.48 31.94
C VAL A 315 -27.76 7.46 30.87
N HIS A 316 -28.24 6.27 31.24
CA HIS A 316 -28.76 5.31 30.26
C HIS A 316 -29.97 5.82 29.45
N SER A 317 -30.74 6.76 29.99
CA SER A 317 -31.85 7.40 29.27
C SER A 317 -31.40 8.51 28.29
N MET A 318 -30.23 9.12 28.51
CA MET A 318 -29.71 10.26 27.74
C MET A 318 -28.73 9.88 26.61
N ARG A 319 -28.56 8.57 26.33
CA ARG A 319 -27.63 7.99 25.33
C ARG A 319 -27.83 8.39 23.85
N ARG A 320 -28.62 9.42 23.52
CA ARG A 320 -29.06 9.69 22.12
C ARG A 320 -28.47 10.93 21.43
N GLY A 321 -27.50 11.62 22.03
CA GLY A 321 -26.85 12.78 21.39
C GLY A 321 -25.40 12.49 20.97
N ALA A 322 -25.04 12.83 19.73
CA ALA A 322 -23.65 12.81 19.22
C ALA A 322 -22.65 13.61 20.10
N GLY A 323 -23.15 14.53 20.93
CA GLY A 323 -22.34 15.29 21.90
C GLY A 323 -21.83 14.49 23.11
N LEU A 324 -22.32 13.28 23.36
CA LEU A 324 -21.87 12.46 24.51
C LEU A 324 -20.64 11.60 24.18
N ALA A 325 -20.36 11.34 22.90
CA ALA A 325 -19.11 10.70 22.49
C ALA A 325 -17.91 11.57 22.92
N GLU A 326 -18.02 12.90 22.78
CA GLU A 326 -16.98 13.84 23.18
C GLU A 326 -16.75 13.89 24.70
N VAL A 327 -17.80 13.68 25.49
CA VAL A 327 -17.72 13.57 26.96
C VAL A 327 -17.15 12.21 27.40
N LEU A 328 -17.28 11.17 26.58
CA LEU A 328 -16.83 9.80 26.88
C LEU A 328 -15.44 9.48 26.33
N HIS A 329 -14.78 10.38 25.59
CA HIS A 329 -13.40 10.22 25.13
C HIS A 329 -12.48 11.18 25.90
N PRO A 330 -11.81 10.74 26.99
CA PRO A 330 -10.79 11.55 27.62
C PRO A 330 -9.76 11.94 26.55
N PRO A 331 -9.53 13.24 26.27
CA PRO A 331 -8.60 13.68 25.23
C PRO A 331 -7.20 13.06 25.37
N LYS A 332 -6.82 12.72 26.61
CA LYS A 332 -5.58 12.02 26.96
C LYS A 332 -5.44 10.63 26.33
N VAL A 333 -6.52 9.82 26.27
CA VAL A 333 -6.45 8.48 25.66
C VAL A 333 -6.14 8.59 24.17
N ARG A 334 -6.83 9.50 23.47
CA ARG A 334 -6.56 9.80 22.06
C ARG A 334 -5.12 10.29 21.86
N GLU A 335 -4.65 11.23 22.69
CA GLU A 335 -3.27 11.73 22.65
C GLU A 335 -2.25 10.59 22.82
N HIS A 336 -2.51 9.63 23.72
CA HIS A 336 -1.64 8.47 23.93
C HIS A 336 -1.62 7.52 22.74
N VAL A 337 -2.76 7.26 22.10
CA VAL A 337 -2.84 6.46 20.86
C VAL A 337 -2.11 7.15 19.71
N GLU A 338 -2.34 8.45 19.50
CA GLU A 338 -1.62 9.22 18.46
C GLU A 338 -0.10 9.27 18.72
N ARG A 339 0.32 9.43 19.98
CA ARG A 339 1.74 9.38 20.34
C ARG A 339 2.32 8.00 20.08
N PHE A 340 1.60 6.93 20.42
CA PHE A 340 2.02 5.57 20.10
C PHE A 340 2.28 5.40 18.61
N GLU A 341 1.44 5.95 17.73
CA GLU A 341 1.67 5.90 16.28
C GLU A 341 2.86 6.74 15.81
N ARG A 342 2.96 8.00 16.29
CA ARG A 342 4.07 8.90 15.94
C ARG A 342 5.44 8.37 16.38
N ASP A 343 5.50 7.68 17.51
CA ASP A 343 6.72 7.07 18.05
C ASP A 343 7.08 5.74 17.35
N SER A 344 6.51 5.46 16.17
CA SER A 344 6.88 4.28 15.38
C SER A 344 8.25 4.46 14.76
N THR A 345 9.13 3.48 15.02
CA THR A 345 10.44 3.41 14.38
C THR A 345 10.26 3.42 12.85
N PRO A 346 10.99 4.27 12.11
CA PRO A 346 10.91 4.27 10.66
C PRO A 346 11.42 2.93 10.11
N CYS A 347 10.83 2.48 9.00
CA CYS A 347 11.34 1.28 8.32
C CYS A 347 12.69 1.56 7.67
N ALA A 348 13.71 0.79 8.05
CA ALA A 348 15.07 1.00 7.55
C ALA A 348 15.18 0.75 6.03
N ALA A 349 14.44 -0.22 5.48
CA ALA A 349 14.35 -0.43 4.03
C ALA A 349 13.71 0.77 3.32
N CYS A 350 12.61 1.35 3.84
CA CYS A 350 12.01 2.56 3.28
C CYS A 350 12.98 3.76 3.29
N VAL A 351 13.75 3.91 4.38
CA VAL A 351 14.77 4.98 4.50
C VAL A 351 15.89 4.78 3.49
N ALA A 352 16.39 3.55 3.32
CA ALA A 352 17.38 3.20 2.32
C ALA A 352 16.87 3.49 0.90
N ALA A 353 15.61 3.13 0.61
CA ALA A 353 14.93 3.41 -0.65
C ALA A 353 14.89 4.89 -0.99
N GLY A 354 14.37 5.71 -0.07
CA GLY A 354 14.25 7.16 -0.25
C GLY A 354 15.61 7.83 -0.37
N THR A 355 16.62 7.34 0.36
CA THR A 355 17.99 7.84 0.24
C THR A 355 18.58 7.55 -1.14
N ALA A 356 18.40 6.34 -1.66
CA ALA A 356 18.88 5.97 -2.99
C ALA A 356 18.17 6.76 -4.10
N GLU A 357 16.84 6.90 -4.01
CA GLU A 357 16.06 7.72 -4.93
C GLU A 357 16.56 9.17 -4.97
N ASN A 358 16.78 9.78 -3.80
CA ASN A 358 17.29 11.15 -3.68
C ASN A 358 18.71 11.31 -4.25
N ARG A 359 19.59 10.34 -3.98
CA ARG A 359 20.97 10.34 -4.52
C ARG A 359 20.96 10.20 -6.04
N GLU A 360 20.11 9.36 -6.60
CA GLU A 360 20.00 9.18 -8.05
C GLU A 360 19.44 10.44 -8.72
N ARG A 361 18.42 11.06 -8.14
CA ARG A 361 17.94 12.37 -8.60
C ARG A 361 19.04 13.42 -8.59
N ALA A 362 19.82 13.51 -7.50
CA ALA A 362 20.91 14.47 -7.37
C ALA A 362 22.01 14.23 -8.41
N LEU A 363 22.38 12.97 -8.64
CA LEU A 363 23.33 12.58 -9.70
C LEU A 363 22.84 13.04 -11.07
N LEU A 364 21.62 12.67 -11.45
CA LEU A 364 21.05 13.01 -12.74
C LEU A 364 20.98 14.52 -12.94
N SER A 365 20.55 15.27 -11.93
CA SER A 365 20.46 16.73 -11.98
C SER A 365 21.86 17.37 -12.17
N ALA A 366 22.87 16.87 -11.48
CA ALA A 366 24.25 17.33 -11.64
C ALA A 366 24.83 16.98 -13.03
N ALA A 367 24.47 15.81 -13.56
CA ALA A 367 24.97 15.30 -14.84
C ALA A 367 24.30 15.98 -16.06
N MET A 368 23.11 16.57 -15.92
CA MET A 368 22.36 17.22 -17.01
C MET A 368 23.06 18.43 -17.67
N ALA A 369 24.08 18.99 -17.02
CA ALA A 369 24.91 20.03 -17.64
C ALA A 369 25.76 19.48 -18.79
N ASP A 370 26.10 18.19 -18.74
CA ASP A 370 26.86 17.52 -19.79
C ASP A 370 25.98 17.23 -21.02
N ARG A 371 26.58 17.40 -22.21
CA ARG A 371 25.88 17.21 -23.48
C ARG A 371 25.49 15.76 -23.72
N THR A 372 26.38 14.81 -23.42
CA THR A 372 26.13 13.38 -23.63
C THR A 372 24.95 12.94 -22.78
N VAL A 373 24.94 13.29 -21.49
CA VAL A 373 23.83 12.95 -20.58
C VAL A 373 22.52 13.60 -21.05
N ARG A 374 22.56 14.84 -21.55
CA ARG A 374 21.39 15.50 -22.14
C ARG A 374 20.88 14.75 -23.37
N ASP A 375 21.75 14.34 -24.27
CA ASP A 375 21.40 13.57 -25.46
C ASP A 375 20.73 12.24 -25.06
N HIS A 376 21.30 11.51 -24.09
CA HIS A 376 20.70 10.28 -23.54
C HIS A 376 19.37 10.55 -22.81
N TRP A 377 19.23 11.70 -22.16
CA TRP A 377 17.97 12.09 -21.52
C TRP A 377 16.85 12.29 -22.54
N GLU A 378 17.15 12.96 -23.65
CA GLU A 378 16.20 13.26 -24.72
C GLU A 378 15.78 11.98 -25.47
N HIS A 379 16.72 11.07 -25.73
CA HIS A 379 16.48 9.87 -26.54
C HIS A 379 16.15 8.60 -25.74
N GLY A 380 16.49 8.55 -24.45
CA GLY A 380 16.27 7.40 -23.57
C GLY A 380 14.83 7.27 -23.06
N HIS A 381 14.64 6.60 -21.91
CA HIS A 381 13.33 6.54 -21.26
C HIS A 381 13.13 7.64 -20.21
N GLY A 382 14.21 8.05 -19.54
CA GLY A 382 14.21 9.08 -18.50
C GLY A 382 13.25 8.78 -17.33
N PRO A 383 12.92 9.79 -16.50
CA PRO A 383 12.03 9.62 -15.35
C PRO A 383 10.59 9.34 -15.79
N CYS A 384 9.85 8.59 -14.96
CA CYS A 384 8.41 8.48 -15.10
C CYS A 384 7.75 9.84 -14.83
N LEU A 385 6.48 9.99 -15.21
CA LEU A 385 5.69 11.20 -15.01
C LEU A 385 5.72 11.66 -13.55
N ALA A 386 5.50 10.76 -12.60
CA ALA A 386 5.54 11.07 -11.17
C ALA A 386 6.91 11.62 -10.70
N HIS A 387 8.01 11.09 -11.25
CA HIS A 387 9.35 11.55 -10.90
C HIS A 387 9.77 12.81 -11.66
N ALA A 388 9.27 13.03 -12.87
CA ALA A 388 9.57 14.23 -13.65
C ALA A 388 9.15 15.51 -12.92
N HIS A 389 8.02 15.51 -12.22
CA HIS A 389 7.58 16.64 -11.39
C HIS A 389 8.46 16.93 -10.16
N ARG A 390 9.37 16.02 -9.81
CA ARG A 390 10.30 16.21 -8.68
C ARG A 390 11.64 16.83 -9.09
N PHE A 391 11.84 17.07 -10.38
CA PHE A 391 12.96 17.83 -10.91
C PHE A 391 12.60 19.33 -10.92
N GLY A 392 13.58 20.19 -10.66
CA GLY A 392 13.40 21.65 -10.77
C GLY A 392 13.58 22.16 -12.19
N GLU A 393 14.16 21.32 -13.06
CA GLU A 393 14.57 21.65 -14.41
C GLU A 393 13.43 21.48 -15.44
N ARG A 394 13.44 22.31 -16.49
CA ARG A 394 12.42 22.25 -17.57
C ARG A 394 12.56 21.07 -18.52
N LEU A 395 13.78 20.54 -18.70
CA LEU A 395 14.05 19.47 -19.67
C LEU A 395 13.26 18.17 -19.35
N PRO A 396 13.27 17.64 -18.10
CA PRO A 396 12.46 16.49 -17.70
C PRO A 396 10.99 16.61 -18.11
N HIS A 397 10.37 17.76 -17.84
CA HIS A 397 8.96 18.01 -18.20
C HIS A 397 8.72 18.01 -19.70
N THR A 398 9.61 18.64 -20.46
CA THR A 398 9.46 18.76 -21.93
C THR A 398 9.55 17.39 -22.59
N VAL A 399 10.54 16.60 -22.20
CA VAL A 399 10.78 15.26 -22.74
C VAL A 399 9.64 14.31 -22.35
N VAL A 400 9.20 14.30 -21.09
CA VAL A 400 8.04 13.47 -20.68
C VAL A 400 6.78 13.88 -21.42
N ARG A 401 6.53 15.17 -21.66
CA ARG A 401 5.37 15.63 -22.44
C ARG A 401 5.41 15.16 -23.88
N GLN A 402 6.58 15.19 -24.54
CA GLN A 402 6.76 14.66 -25.89
C GLN A 402 6.50 13.15 -25.93
N ARG A 403 7.03 12.41 -24.95
CA ARG A 403 6.80 10.96 -24.81
C ARG A 403 5.33 10.63 -24.58
N LEU A 404 4.62 11.40 -23.77
CA LEU A 404 3.17 11.25 -23.57
C LEU A 404 2.39 11.46 -24.87
N ARG A 405 2.77 12.45 -25.69
CA ARG A 405 2.13 12.66 -27.01
C ARG A 405 2.36 11.51 -27.98
N LEU A 406 3.60 10.99 -28.04
CA LEU A 406 3.90 9.81 -28.85
C LEU A 406 3.12 8.61 -28.33
N LEU A 407 3.14 8.36 -27.03
CA LEU A 407 2.41 7.28 -26.40
C LEU A 407 0.89 7.38 -26.64
N ALA A 408 0.31 8.59 -26.62
CA ALA A 408 -1.10 8.81 -26.96
C ALA A 408 -1.40 8.29 -28.37
N TRP A 409 -0.59 8.70 -29.36
CA TRP A 409 -0.73 8.23 -30.74
C TRP A 409 -0.59 6.70 -30.85
N GLU A 410 0.40 6.10 -30.17
CA GLU A 410 0.60 4.65 -30.19
C GLU A 410 -0.57 3.88 -29.55
N LEU A 411 -1.16 4.42 -28.48
CA LEU A 411 -2.31 3.82 -27.81
C LEU A 411 -3.58 3.94 -28.68
N ASP A 412 -3.81 5.08 -29.31
CA ASP A 412 -4.91 5.27 -30.26
C ASP A 412 -4.78 4.30 -31.45
N GLU A 413 -3.57 4.15 -31.99
CA GLU A 413 -3.29 3.20 -33.07
C GLU A 413 -3.48 1.74 -32.61
N THR A 414 -3.11 1.42 -31.37
CA THR A 414 -3.39 0.11 -30.77
C THR A 414 -4.90 -0.16 -30.69
N LEU A 415 -5.69 0.83 -30.26
CA LEU A 415 -7.14 0.70 -30.17
C LEU A 415 -7.78 0.57 -31.55
N ARG A 416 -7.31 1.33 -32.54
CA ARG A 416 -7.73 1.22 -33.95
C ARG A 416 -7.48 -0.19 -34.49
N LYS A 417 -6.29 -0.74 -34.28
CA LYS A 417 -5.92 -2.09 -34.75
C LYS A 417 -6.71 -3.21 -34.09
N ARG A 418 -7.18 -3.00 -32.86
CA ARG A 418 -8.08 -3.94 -32.15
C ARG A 418 -9.51 -3.92 -32.68
N ALA A 419 -9.90 -2.89 -33.44
CA ALA A 419 -11.20 -2.87 -34.08
C ALA A 419 -11.30 -4.00 -35.12
N TRP A 420 -12.48 -4.59 -35.24
CA TRP A 420 -12.74 -5.69 -36.16
C TRP A 420 -12.33 -5.40 -37.61
N THR A 421 -12.45 -4.15 -38.05
CA THR A 421 -12.11 -3.69 -39.40
C THR A 421 -10.61 -3.71 -39.71
N ALA A 422 -9.74 -3.76 -38.70
CA ALA A 422 -8.28 -3.74 -38.84
C ALA A 422 -7.62 -5.09 -38.52
N ARG A 423 -8.41 -6.14 -38.26
CA ARG A 423 -7.91 -7.48 -37.85
C ARG A 423 -7.03 -8.20 -38.88
N ASN A 424 -7.05 -7.74 -40.14
CA ASN A 424 -6.24 -8.26 -41.23
C ASN A 424 -4.86 -7.58 -41.34
N GLU A 425 -4.62 -6.52 -40.57
CA GLU A 425 -3.33 -5.85 -40.53
C GLU A 425 -2.31 -6.67 -39.72
N PRO A 426 -1.00 -6.59 -40.05
CA PRO A 426 0.02 -7.28 -39.30
C PRO A 426 0.18 -6.68 -37.89
N VAL A 427 0.51 -7.56 -36.94
CA VAL A 427 0.90 -7.15 -35.59
C VAL A 427 2.21 -6.38 -35.65
N THR A 428 2.27 -5.25 -34.98
CA THR A 428 3.41 -4.31 -34.95
C THR A 428 3.81 -3.97 -33.51
N PRO A 429 5.01 -3.41 -33.27
CA PRO A 429 5.42 -2.98 -31.93
C PRO A 429 4.51 -1.96 -31.25
N VAL A 430 3.63 -1.30 -32.01
CA VAL A 430 2.64 -0.35 -31.49
C VAL A 430 1.61 -1.03 -30.59
N GLU A 431 1.16 -2.26 -30.90
CA GLU A 431 0.16 -2.97 -30.04
C GLU A 431 0.70 -3.33 -28.65
N GLN A 432 2.00 -3.19 -28.45
CA GLN A 432 2.68 -3.33 -27.17
C GLN A 432 2.88 -1.99 -26.44
N ALA A 433 2.29 -0.89 -26.90
CA ALA A 433 2.46 0.45 -26.32
C ALA A 433 2.12 0.52 -24.82
N TRP A 434 1.12 -0.25 -24.36
CA TRP A 434 0.79 -0.33 -22.93
C TRP A 434 1.98 -0.75 -22.07
N ARG A 435 2.91 -1.55 -22.60
CA ARG A 435 4.12 -1.98 -21.88
C ARG A 435 5.09 -0.83 -21.64
N ARG A 436 5.09 0.19 -22.51
CA ARG A 436 5.84 1.44 -22.33
C ARG A 436 5.06 2.43 -21.45
N ALA A 437 3.73 2.39 -21.51
CA ALA A 437 2.88 3.23 -20.68
C ALA A 437 3.08 2.95 -19.17
N VAL A 438 3.19 1.68 -18.77
CA VAL A 438 3.40 1.31 -17.35
C VAL A 438 4.62 2.01 -16.74
N PRO A 439 5.86 1.83 -17.22
CA PRO A 439 7.01 2.47 -16.62
C PRO A 439 7.02 4.00 -16.78
N LEU A 440 6.39 4.55 -17.82
CA LEU A 440 6.28 6.00 -18.01
C LEU A 440 5.29 6.64 -17.02
N LEU A 441 4.12 6.04 -16.80
CA LEU A 441 3.09 6.62 -15.94
C LEU A 441 3.29 6.23 -14.47
N ARG A 442 3.67 4.97 -14.21
CA ARG A 442 3.81 4.38 -12.87
C ARG A 442 5.02 3.45 -12.82
N GLY A 443 6.22 4.02 -12.86
CA GLY A 443 7.50 3.28 -12.84
C GLY A 443 7.67 2.23 -11.72
N ALA A 444 7.03 2.43 -10.57
CA ALA A 444 7.07 1.48 -9.46
C ALA A 444 6.22 0.21 -9.68
N ALA A 445 5.29 0.20 -10.64
CA ALA A 445 4.47 -0.98 -10.94
C ALA A 445 5.34 -2.18 -11.35
N PHE A 446 6.43 -1.91 -12.09
CA PHE A 446 7.42 -2.91 -12.48
C PHE A 446 8.60 -3.05 -11.51
N LEU A 447 8.48 -2.52 -10.28
CA LEU A 447 9.57 -2.52 -9.29
C LEU A 447 10.88 -1.94 -9.86
N GLY A 448 10.77 -0.94 -10.75
CA GLY A 448 11.93 -0.34 -11.41
C GLY A 448 12.57 -1.16 -12.52
N SER A 449 12.04 -2.34 -12.85
CA SER A 449 12.44 -3.12 -14.02
C SER A 449 11.86 -2.53 -15.32
N THR A 450 12.52 -2.84 -16.43
CA THR A 450 12.00 -2.62 -17.78
C THR A 450 10.84 -3.56 -18.07
N ALA A 451 10.02 -3.25 -19.08
CA ALA A 451 8.94 -4.14 -19.51
C ALA A 451 9.43 -5.51 -19.99
N LYS A 452 10.67 -5.61 -20.48
CA LYS A 452 11.29 -6.86 -20.91
C LYS A 452 11.68 -7.71 -19.70
N GLU A 453 12.47 -7.14 -18.78
CA GLU A 453 12.84 -7.76 -17.49
C GLU A 453 11.58 -8.22 -16.72
N TRP A 454 10.50 -7.42 -16.75
CA TRP A 454 9.22 -7.80 -16.15
C TRP A 454 8.58 -9.05 -16.77
N GLN A 455 8.61 -9.18 -18.11
CA GLN A 455 8.04 -10.32 -18.80
C GLN A 455 8.82 -11.60 -18.52
N GLU A 456 10.15 -11.49 -18.53
CA GLU A 456 11.06 -12.60 -18.21
C GLU A 456 10.83 -13.12 -16.78
N ALA A 457 10.40 -12.25 -15.85
CA ALA A 457 10.03 -12.64 -14.49
C ALA A 457 8.65 -13.31 -14.36
N GLY A 458 7.73 -13.00 -15.29
CA GLY A 458 6.33 -13.42 -15.23
C GLY A 458 6.02 -14.73 -15.95
N THR A 459 6.83 -15.07 -16.95
CA THR A 459 6.85 -16.39 -17.60
C THR A 459 7.48 -17.41 -16.67
#